data_AF-A0A929M8S1-F1
#
_entry.id   AF-A0A929M8S1-F1
#
_cell.length_a   1.000
_cell.length_b   1.000
_cell.length_c   1.000
_cell.angle_alpha   90.00
_cell.angle_beta   90.00
_cell.angle_gamma   90.00
#
_symmetry.space_group_name_H-M   'P 1'
#
loop_
_entity.id
_entity.type
_entity.pdbx_description
1 polymer ?
#
loop_
_entity_poly.entity_id
_entity_poly.type
_entity_poly.pdbx_seq_one_letter_code
_entity_poly.pdbx_strand_id
1 'polypeptide(L)'
;SAYLESKENPSDEIKPLTYSLYTGGSYIITTAFLILPFFIFTSGLYAVLSMFFFALVAIITYNFYISVAKELKFLPRVVEMCVITFGVAIISFGIGFLVKHYFGLDI
;
A
#
# COMPACT_ATOMS: atom_id res chain seq x y z
N SER A 1 5.40 2.40 18.27
CA SER A 1 4.67 1.13 18.42
C SER A 1 5.52 -0.06 17.99
N ALA A 2 6.62 -0.30 18.71
CA ALA A 2 7.53 -1.47 18.65
C ALA A 2 8.58 -1.24 19.75
N TYR A 3 9.16 -0.03 19.77
CA TYR A 3 10.00 0.49 20.85
C TYR A 3 9.24 0.70 22.18
N LEU A 4 7.99 1.19 22.11
CA LEU A 4 7.11 1.34 23.28
C LEU A 4 6.65 -0.02 23.82
N GLU A 5 6.27 -0.95 22.95
CA GLU A 5 5.91 -2.33 23.33
C GLU A 5 7.08 -3.10 23.93
N SER A 6 8.30 -2.97 23.37
CA SER A 6 9.50 -3.60 23.96
C SER A 6 9.92 -2.99 25.30
N LYS A 7 9.46 -1.76 25.60
CA LYS A 7 9.70 -1.09 26.88
C LYS A 7 8.66 -1.49 27.94
N GLU A 8 7.42 -1.80 27.54
CA GLU A 8 6.33 -2.20 28.43
C GLU A 8 6.25 -3.72 28.66
N ASN A 9 6.70 -4.55 27.71
CA ASN A 9 6.80 -6.00 27.85
C ASN A 9 8.24 -6.48 27.53
N PRO A 10 9.09 -6.75 28.54
CA PRO A 10 10.42 -7.31 28.33
C PRO A 10 10.30 -8.81 28.06
N SER A 11 9.67 -9.19 26.96
CA SER A 11 9.72 -10.55 26.42
C SER A 11 10.92 -10.66 25.48
N ASP A 12 11.91 -11.48 25.85
CA ASP A 12 13.17 -11.73 25.10
C ASP A 12 12.96 -12.27 23.66
N GLU A 13 11.73 -12.61 23.28
CA GLU A 13 11.37 -13.11 21.96
C GLU A 13 11.22 -12.02 20.88
N ILE A 14 10.91 -10.77 21.26
CA ILE A 14 10.61 -9.70 20.30
C ILE A 14 11.76 -8.70 20.25
N LYS A 15 12.71 -8.92 19.34
CA LYS A 15 13.82 -7.97 19.09
C LYS A 15 13.30 -6.77 18.28
N PRO A 16 13.03 -5.60 18.89
CA PRO A 16 12.34 -4.48 18.22
C PRO A 16 13.09 -3.98 16.97
N LEU A 17 14.42 -4.02 17.00
CA LEU A 17 15.26 -3.66 15.86
C LEU A 17 15.02 -4.59 14.67
N THR A 18 15.00 -5.89 14.91
CA THR A 18 14.76 -6.92 13.89
C THR A 18 13.35 -6.79 13.30
N TYR A 19 12.33 -6.59 14.13
CA TYR A 19 10.95 -6.37 13.66
C TYR A 19 10.83 -5.10 12.81
N SER A 20 11.44 -3.98 13.23
CA SER A 20 11.43 -2.74 12.44
C SER A 20 12.13 -2.87 11.08
N LEU A 21 13.21 -3.66 10.99
CA LEU A 21 13.92 -3.93 9.75
C LEU A 21 13.09 -4.81 8.81
N TYR A 22 12.41 -5.82 9.34
CA TYR A 22 11.50 -6.66 8.55
C TYR A 22 10.30 -5.86 8.03
N THR A 23 9.64 -5.08 8.90
CA THR A 23 8.51 -4.24 8.48
C THR A 23 8.96 -3.16 7.50
N GLY A 24 10.05 -2.43 7.80
CA GLY A 24 10.59 -1.40 6.92
C GLY A 24 11.06 -1.95 5.57
N GLY A 25 11.82 -3.05 5.57
CA GLY A 25 12.28 -3.71 4.35
C GLY A 25 11.13 -4.23 3.49
N SER A 26 10.09 -4.82 4.11
CA SER A 26 8.90 -5.25 3.38
C SER A 26 8.18 -4.09 2.68
N TYR A 27 8.05 -2.93 3.34
CA TYR A 27 7.46 -1.73 2.76
C TYR A 27 8.23 -1.26 1.53
N ILE A 28 9.56 -1.21 1.60
CA ILE A 28 10.41 -0.78 0.48
C ILE A 28 10.24 -1.74 -0.70
N ILE A 29 10.29 -3.05 -0.46
CA ILE A 29 10.16 -4.06 -1.51
C ILE A 29 8.78 -4.00 -2.16
N THR A 30 7.71 -3.97 -1.37
CA THR A 30 6.33 -3.88 -1.88
C THR A 30 6.11 -2.58 -2.66
N THR A 31 6.66 -1.47 -2.18
CA THR A 31 6.57 -0.18 -2.87
C THR A 31 7.32 -0.20 -4.19
N ALA A 32 8.54 -0.74 -4.22
CA ALA A 32 9.32 -0.88 -5.46
C ALA A 32 8.57 -1.74 -6.50
N PHE A 33 7.93 -2.82 -6.06
CA PHE A 33 7.12 -3.68 -6.93
C PHE A 33 5.89 -2.94 -7.50
N LEU A 34 5.22 -2.11 -6.70
CA LEU A 34 4.06 -1.32 -7.13
C LEU A 34 4.42 -0.20 -8.11
N ILE A 35 5.63 0.37 -8.00
CA ILE A 35 6.09 1.45 -8.89
C ILE A 35 6.70 0.90 -10.18
N LEU A 36 7.17 -0.35 -10.18
CA LEU A 36 7.75 -1.04 -11.34
C LEU A 36 6.98 -0.86 -12.67
N PRO A 37 5.63 -0.95 -12.75
CA PRO A 37 4.91 -0.69 -14.00
C PRO A 37 5.14 0.72 -14.56
N PHE A 38 5.39 1.74 -13.74
CA PHE A 38 5.71 3.10 -14.23
C PHE A 38 7.05 3.18 -14.97
N PHE A 39 7.98 2.25 -14.72
CA PHE A 39 9.24 2.18 -15.46
C PHE A 39 9.10 1.48 -16.82
N ILE A 40 8.06 0.66 -17.00
CA ILE A 40 7.85 -0.15 -18.21
C ILE A 40 7.01 0.62 -19.24
N PHE A 41 6.01 1.39 -18.81
CA PHE A 41 5.08 2.07 -19.71
C PHE A 41 5.49 3.54 -19.96
N THR A 42 5.82 3.89 -21.20
CA THR A 42 6.16 5.26 -21.61
C THR A 42 4.94 6.19 -21.65
N SER A 43 3.74 5.66 -21.82
CA SER A 43 2.51 6.45 -21.82
C SER A 43 1.89 6.52 -20.43
N GLY A 44 1.82 7.73 -19.86
CA GLY A 44 1.35 7.97 -18.49
C GLY A 44 -0.05 7.43 -18.20
N LEU A 45 -0.96 7.43 -19.19
CA LEU A 45 -2.31 6.90 -19.01
C LEU A 45 -2.30 5.38 -18.79
N TYR A 46 -1.53 4.63 -19.60
CA TYR A 46 -1.42 3.18 -19.46
C TYR A 46 -0.64 2.78 -18.20
N ALA A 47 0.33 3.60 -17.77
CA ALA A 47 1.03 3.40 -16.50
C ALA A 47 0.08 3.53 -15.30
N VAL A 48 -0.78 4.55 -15.28
CA VAL A 48 -1.76 4.75 -14.19
C VAL A 48 -2.81 3.63 -14.18
N LEU A 49 -3.35 3.24 -15.34
CA LEU A 49 -4.32 2.15 -15.41
C LEU A 49 -3.73 0.80 -14.97
N SER A 50 -2.50 0.50 -15.40
CA SER A 50 -1.82 -0.73 -14.97
C SER A 50 -1.49 -0.72 -13.47
N MET A 51 -1.10 0.42 -12.89
CA MET A 51 -0.92 0.56 -11.45
C MET A 51 -2.21 0.21 -10.69
N PHE A 52 -3.35 0.78 -11.07
CA PHE A 52 -4.63 0.48 -10.42
C PHE A 52 -5.02 -0.99 -10.56
N PHE A 53 -4.75 -1.59 -11.73
CA PHE A 53 -4.98 -3.01 -11.95
C PHE A 53 -4.11 -3.88 -11.01
N PHE A 54 -2.81 -3.63 -10.93
CA PHE A 54 -1.92 -4.36 -10.02
C PHE A 54 -2.27 -4.15 -8.55
N ALA A 55 -2.67 -2.94 -8.15
CA ALA A 55 -3.14 -2.66 -6.80
C ALA A 55 -4.39 -3.48 -6.45
N LEU A 56 -5.36 -3.56 -7.38
CA LEU A 56 -6.57 -4.37 -7.19
C LEU A 56 -6.26 -5.86 -7.09
N VAL A 57 -5.38 -6.38 -7.95
CA VAL A 57 -4.90 -7.77 -7.89
C VAL A 57 -4.20 -8.07 -6.56
N ALA A 58 -3.36 -7.15 -6.08
CA ALA A 58 -2.69 -7.29 -4.78
C ALA A 58 -3.68 -7.33 -3.63
N ILE A 59 -4.69 -6.45 -3.59
CA ILE A 59 -5.74 -6.43 -2.57
C ILE A 59 -6.54 -7.75 -2.58
N ILE A 60 -6.94 -8.22 -3.76
CA ILE A 60 -7.66 -9.49 -3.92
C ILE A 60 -6.80 -10.66 -3.43
N THR A 61 -5.56 -10.75 -3.88
CA THR A 61 -4.65 -11.85 -3.52
C THR A 61 -4.38 -11.88 -2.02
N TYR A 62 -4.11 -10.72 -1.41
CA TYR A 62 -3.88 -10.60 0.03
C TYR A 62 -5.11 -10.99 0.84
N ASN A 63 -6.30 -10.50 0.45
CA ASN A 63 -7.53 -10.86 1.13
C ASN A 63 -7.90 -12.33 0.95
N PHE A 64 -7.62 -12.91 -0.23
CA PHE A 64 -7.83 -14.33 -0.48
C PHE A 64 -6.92 -15.17 0.42
N TYR A 65 -5.62 -14.84 0.48
CA TYR A 65 -4.67 -15.50 1.37
C TYR A 65 -5.11 -15.45 2.83
N ILE A 66 -5.50 -14.27 3.34
CA ILE A 66 -5.96 -14.14 4.72
C ILE A 66 -7.31 -14.86 4.94
N SER A 67 -8.22 -14.82 3.96
CA SER A 67 -9.52 -15.49 4.05
C SER A 67 -9.35 -17.01 4.17
N VAL A 68 -8.45 -17.59 3.37
CA VAL A 68 -8.09 -19.02 3.46
C VAL A 68 -7.35 -19.33 4.76
N ALA A 69 -6.39 -18.52 5.15
CA ALA A 69 -5.56 -18.79 6.34
C ALA A 69 -6.28 -18.56 7.68
N LYS A 70 -7.30 -17.69 7.71
CA LYS A 70 -7.99 -17.28 8.96
C LYS A 70 -9.50 -17.54 8.96
N GLU A 71 -10.05 -18.20 7.93
CA GLU A 71 -11.49 -18.45 7.71
C GLU A 71 -12.39 -17.20 7.82
N LEU A 72 -11.85 -16.03 7.46
CA LEU A 72 -12.58 -14.75 7.53
C LEU A 72 -13.32 -14.49 6.22
N LYS A 73 -14.45 -13.77 6.28
CA LYS A 73 -15.29 -13.44 5.11
C LYS A 73 -14.48 -12.60 4.10
N PHE A 74 -14.22 -13.17 2.92
CA PHE A 74 -13.42 -12.58 1.84
C PHE A 74 -14.01 -11.27 1.29
N LEU A 75 -15.27 -11.32 0.83
CA LEU A 75 -15.90 -10.20 0.10
C LEU A 75 -15.98 -8.88 0.89
N PRO A 76 -16.47 -8.86 2.15
CA PRO A 76 -16.59 -7.61 2.91
C PRO A 76 -15.24 -6.90 3.06
N ARG A 77 -14.16 -7.67 3.29
CA ARG A 77 -12.84 -7.11 3.54
C ARG A 77 -12.15 -6.60 2.27
N VAL A 78 -12.38 -7.26 1.12
CA VAL A 78 -11.93 -6.74 -0.19
C VAL A 78 -12.59 -5.40 -0.47
N VAL A 79 -13.91 -5.29 -0.27
CA VAL A 79 -14.63 -4.04 -0.53
C VAL A 79 -14.16 -2.93 0.41
N GLU A 80 -14.01 -3.22 1.70
CA GLU A 80 -13.50 -2.26 2.69
C GLU A 80 -12.11 -1.75 2.32
N MET A 81 -11.18 -2.65 2.01
CA MET A 81 -9.81 -2.27 1.62
C MET A 81 -9.79 -1.49 0.31
N CYS A 82 -10.58 -1.90 -0.69
CA CYS A 82 -10.72 -1.14 -1.93
C CYS A 82 -11.23 0.29 -1.65
N VAL A 83 -12.30 0.46 -0.87
CA VAL A 83 -12.86 1.78 -0.56
C VAL A 83 -11.83 2.68 0.11
N ILE A 84 -11.06 2.15 1.06
CA ILE A 84 -9.99 2.92 1.73
C ILE A 84 -8.88 3.28 0.74
N THR A 85 -8.36 2.33 -0.03
CA THR A 85 -7.26 2.56 -0.96
C THR A 85 -7.66 3.52 -2.09
N PHE A 86 -8.81 3.30 -2.73
CA PHE A 86 -9.31 4.19 -3.78
C PHE A 86 -9.73 5.55 -3.23
N GLY A 87 -10.31 5.61 -2.02
CA GLY A 87 -10.66 6.86 -1.34
C GLY A 87 -9.43 7.75 -1.10
N VAL A 88 -8.36 7.16 -0.53
CA VAL A 88 -7.08 7.87 -0.32
C VAL A 88 -6.46 8.28 -1.67
N ALA A 89 -6.53 7.41 -2.69
CA ALA A 89 -6.00 7.73 -4.02
C ALA A 89 -6.71 8.92 -4.65
N ILE A 90 -8.05 8.97 -4.61
CA ILE A 90 -8.84 10.09 -5.14
C ILE A 90 -8.50 11.40 -4.43
N ILE A 91 -8.41 11.38 -3.10
CA ILE A 91 -8.05 12.58 -2.32
C ILE A 91 -6.62 13.03 -2.68
N SER A 92 -5.68 12.10 -2.77
CA SER A 92 -4.28 12.40 -3.09
C SER A 92 -4.12 12.98 -4.50
N PHE A 93 -4.81 12.40 -5.49
CA PHE A 93 -4.88 12.93 -6.85
C PHE A 93 -5.56 14.30 -6.89
N GLY A 94 -6.64 14.50 -6.12
CA GLY A 94 -7.33 15.77 -6.02
C GLY A 94 -6.43 16.89 -5.49
N ILE A 95 -5.67 16.61 -4.42
CA ILE A 95 -4.68 17.55 -3.88
C ILE A 95 -3.57 17.82 -4.92
N GLY A 96 -3.04 16.77 -5.57
CA GLY A 96 -2.03 16.93 -6.61
C GLY A 96 -2.51 17.78 -7.79
N PHE A 97 -3.76 17.60 -8.21
CA PHE A 97 -4.39 18.41 -9.26
C PHE A 97 -4.59 19.87 -8.82
N LEU A 98 -5.04 20.09 -7.58
CA LEU A 98 -5.20 21.43 -7.02
C LEU A 98 -3.86 22.17 -6.99
N VAL A 99 -2.82 21.53 -6.48
CA VAL A 99 -1.46 22.09 -6.45
C VAL A 99 -0.97 22.39 -7.86
N LYS A 100 -1.18 21.49 -8.82
CA LYS A 100 -0.82 21.73 -10.24
C LYS A 100 -1.50 23.00 -10.78
N HIS A 101 -2.80 23.16 -10.54
CA HIS A 101 -3.57 24.29 -11.05
C HIS A 101 -3.16 25.63 -10.40
N TYR A 102 -2.95 25.66 -9.08
CA TYR A 102 -2.63 26.89 -8.34
C TYR A 102 -1.16 27.31 -8.43
N PHE A 103 -0.22 26.36 -8.52
CA PHE A 103 1.22 26.67 -8.57
C PHE A 103 1.77 26.78 -10.00
N GLY A 104 0.93 26.59 -11.04
CA GLY A 104 1.33 26.77 -12.43
C GLY A 104 2.45 25.81 -12.88
N LEU A 105 2.60 24.66 -12.21
CA LEU A 105 3.55 23.63 -12.59
C LEU A 105 2.96 22.84 -13.77
N ASP A 106 2.99 23.45 -14.95
CA ASP A 106 2.94 22.72 -16.21
C ASP A 106 4.27 21.98 -16.37
N ILE A 107 4.20 20.66 -16.16
CA ILE A 107 5.21 19.71 -16.63
C ILE A 107 4.86 19.36 -18.08
#